data_AF-A0A965E1X8-F1
#
_entry.id   AF-A0A965E1X8-F1
#
_cell.length_a   1.000
_cell.length_b   1.000
_cell.length_c   1.000
_cell.angle_alpha   90.00
_cell.angle_beta   90.00
_cell.angle_gamma   90.00
#
_symmetry.space_group_name_H-M   'P 1'
#
loop_
_entity.id
_entity.type
_entity.pdbx_description
1 polymer ?
#
loop_
_entity_poly.entity_id
_entity_poly.type
_entity_poly.pdbx_seq_one_letter_code
_entity_poly.pdbx_strand_id
1 'polypeptide(L)'
;MTNKTDADALTEAIKGLPEFAPLPPTPTLEAWQARADWLTACGLTTIGACLVLGLLTRLNCWLAALFLFMTYLTVPPFPWLPVVGPQEGNYVFVNKNIVEMFACCVLGTLPTGQWFGADRLLSSLWYFLTGQSRQRE
;
A
#
# COMPACT_ATOMS: atom_id res chain seq x y z
N MET A 1 33.17 22.46 38.84
CA MET A 1 34.05 22.88 37.73
C MET A 1 34.35 21.65 36.88
N THR A 2 33.32 21.09 36.25
CA THR A 2 33.45 19.96 35.31
C THR A 2 33.78 20.53 33.95
N ASN A 3 34.85 20.01 33.38
CA ASN A 3 35.86 20.77 32.67
C ASN A 3 35.55 20.77 31.17
N LYS A 4 35.66 21.94 30.54
CA LYS A 4 35.54 22.10 29.08
C LYS A 4 36.47 21.13 28.33
N THR A 5 37.63 20.81 28.92
CA THR A 5 38.60 19.83 28.43
C THR A 5 38.04 18.41 28.30
N ASP A 6 37.11 17.99 29.17
CA ASP A 6 36.49 16.67 29.10
C ASP A 6 35.49 16.58 27.93
N ALA A 7 34.75 17.67 27.68
CA ALA A 7 33.81 17.76 26.56
C ALA A 7 34.53 17.79 25.20
N ASP A 8 35.66 18.47 25.13
CA ASP A 8 36.49 18.52 23.92
C ASP A 8 37.10 17.13 23.62
N ALA A 9 37.54 16.41 24.64
CA ALA A 9 38.07 15.04 24.51
C ALA A 9 37.00 14.03 24.02
N LEU A 10 35.76 14.14 24.49
CA LEU A 10 34.65 13.32 23.98
C LEU A 10 34.30 13.66 22.53
N THR A 11 34.42 14.93 22.14
CA THR A 11 34.13 15.39 20.78
C THR A 11 35.19 14.89 19.79
N GLU A 12 36.46 14.86 20.19
CA GLU A 12 37.53 14.24 19.40
C GLU A 12 37.40 12.71 19.35
N ALA A 13 37.01 12.07 20.45
CA ALA A 13 36.74 10.64 20.47
C ALA A 13 35.58 10.25 19.53
N ILE A 14 34.50 11.06 19.48
CA ILE A 14 33.38 10.87 18.55
C ILE A 14 33.81 11.10 17.10
N LYS A 15 34.66 12.10 16.82
CA LYS A 15 35.24 12.32 15.48
C LYS A 15 36.14 11.17 15.01
N GLY A 16 36.76 10.44 15.94
CA GLY A 16 37.64 9.31 15.65
C GLY A 16 36.93 7.97 15.50
N LEU A 17 35.63 7.88 15.82
CA LEU A 17 34.85 6.68 15.54
C LEU A 17 34.78 6.51 14.02
N PRO A 18 35.00 5.29 13.49
CA PRO A 18 34.74 5.04 12.08
C PRO A 18 33.28 5.40 11.83
N GLU A 19 33.06 6.38 10.95
CA GLU A 19 31.73 6.63 10.40
C GLU A 19 31.23 5.27 9.91
N PHE A 20 30.11 4.79 10.46
CA PHE A 20 29.54 3.50 10.11
C PHE A 20 29.20 3.56 8.63
N ALA A 21 30.17 3.20 7.78
CA ALA A 21 30.02 3.21 6.35
C ALA A 21 28.80 2.35 6.05
N PRO A 22 27.84 2.83 5.24
CA PRO A 22 26.69 2.05 4.85
C PRO A 22 27.19 0.69 4.39
N LEU A 23 26.74 -0.38 5.05
CA LEU A 23 27.11 -1.73 4.69
C LEU A 23 26.92 -1.88 3.17
N PRO A 24 27.87 -2.51 2.45
CA PRO A 24 27.72 -2.70 1.01
C PRO A 24 26.36 -3.36 0.77
N PRO A 25 25.57 -2.87 -0.21
CA PRO A 25 24.24 -3.39 -0.46
C PRO A 25 24.34 -4.90 -0.67
N THR A 26 23.78 -5.66 0.27
CA THR A 26 23.81 -7.12 0.17
C THR A 26 22.80 -7.51 -0.90
N PRO A 27 23.20 -8.20 -1.98
CA PRO A 27 22.34 -8.45 -3.15
C PRO A 27 21.09 -9.29 -2.83
N THR A 28 21.09 -9.97 -1.68
CA THR A 28 19.98 -10.81 -1.23
C THR A 28 18.80 -9.99 -0.71
N LEU A 29 19.03 -8.94 0.07
CA LEU A 29 17.96 -8.15 0.69
C LEU A 29 17.24 -7.28 -0.36
N GLU A 30 18.02 -6.66 -1.26
CA GLU A 30 17.48 -5.82 -2.33
C GLU A 30 16.58 -6.63 -3.29
N ALA A 31 16.93 -7.89 -3.55
CA ALA A 31 16.12 -8.77 -4.38
C ALA A 31 14.76 -9.11 -3.75
N TRP A 32 14.71 -9.31 -2.42
CA TRP A 32 13.45 -9.57 -1.71
C TRP A 32 12.56 -8.34 -1.65
N GLN A 33 13.16 -7.16 -1.41
CA GLN A 33 12.45 -5.88 -1.42
C GLN A 33 11.85 -5.61 -2.80
N ALA A 34 12.64 -5.73 -3.86
CA ALA A 34 12.17 -5.52 -5.23
C ALA A 34 11.01 -6.46 -5.60
N ARG A 35 11.04 -7.71 -5.14
CA ARG A 35 9.92 -8.66 -5.33
C ARG A 35 8.67 -8.23 -4.56
N ALA A 36 8.81 -7.80 -3.31
CA ALA A 36 7.70 -7.32 -2.51
C ALA A 36 7.08 -6.05 -3.12
N ASP A 37 7.91 -5.12 -3.60
CA ASP A 37 7.46 -3.89 -4.26
C ASP A 37 6.71 -4.21 -5.56
N TRP A 38 7.25 -5.12 -6.38
CA TRP A 38 6.60 -5.56 -7.61
C TRP A 38 5.25 -6.23 -7.34
N LEU A 39 5.18 -7.14 -6.35
CA LEU A 39 3.94 -7.80 -5.96
C LEU A 39 2.91 -6.81 -5.41
N THR A 40 3.35 -5.83 -4.63
CA THR A 40 2.49 -4.77 -4.08
C THR A 40 1.91 -3.91 -5.20
N ALA A 41 2.76 -3.45 -6.12
CA ALA A 41 2.34 -2.64 -7.27
C ALA A 41 1.36 -3.42 -8.17
N CYS A 42 1.68 -4.67 -8.52
CA CYS A 42 0.79 -5.52 -9.31
C CYS A 42 -0.53 -5.83 -8.59
N GLY A 43 -0.48 -6.07 -7.27
CA GLY A 43 -1.64 -6.35 -6.44
C GLY A 43 -2.62 -5.18 -6.40
N LEU A 44 -2.17 -3.99 -6.00
CA LEU A 44 -3.04 -2.79 -5.99
C LEU A 44 -3.56 -2.46 -7.38
N THR A 45 -2.71 -2.54 -8.41
CA THR A 45 -3.11 -2.22 -9.79
C THR A 45 -4.20 -3.18 -10.26
N THR A 46 -4.08 -4.48 -9.94
CA THR A 46 -5.10 -5.47 -10.30
C THR A 46 -6.40 -5.21 -9.57
N ILE A 47 -6.37 -4.96 -8.25
CA ILE A 47 -7.57 -4.68 -7.46
C ILE A 47 -8.25 -3.38 -7.93
N GLY A 48 -7.47 -2.33 -8.18
CA GLY A 48 -7.95 -1.06 -8.72
C GLY A 48 -8.56 -1.19 -10.12
N ALA A 49 -7.91 -1.92 -11.02
CA ALA A 49 -8.47 -2.23 -12.34
C ALA A 49 -9.80 -3.00 -12.23
N CYS A 50 -9.86 -3.95 -11.30
CA CYS A 50 -11.07 -4.73 -11.04
C CYS A 50 -12.22 -3.87 -10.47
N LEU A 51 -11.90 -2.86 -9.64
CA LEU A 51 -12.85 -1.83 -9.17
C LEU A 51 -13.35 -0.95 -10.31
N VAL A 52 -12.46 -0.50 -11.21
CA VAL A 52 -12.83 0.32 -12.39
C VAL A 52 -13.72 -0.46 -13.35
N LEU A 53 -13.43 -1.75 -13.57
CA LEU A 53 -14.26 -2.65 -14.37
C LEU A 53 -15.59 -3.01 -13.67
N GLY A 54 -15.72 -2.75 -12.37
CA GLY A 54 -16.93 -3.06 -11.60
C GLY A 54 -17.13 -4.56 -11.34
N LEU A 55 -16.06 -5.37 -11.39
CA LEU A 55 -16.12 -6.80 -11.11
C LEU A 55 -16.03 -7.04 -9.59
N LEU A 56 -16.91 -7.89 -9.02
CA LEU A 56 -16.84 -8.32 -7.61
C LEU A 56 -16.59 -7.16 -6.62
N THR A 57 -17.29 -6.04 -6.81
CA THR A 57 -16.96 -4.73 -6.20
C THR A 57 -16.83 -4.78 -4.68
N ARG A 58 -17.67 -5.57 -4.00
CA ARG A 58 -17.61 -5.74 -2.54
C ARG A 58 -16.33 -6.44 -2.09
N LEU A 59 -15.95 -7.54 -2.74
CA LEU A 59 -14.73 -8.28 -2.40
C LEU A 59 -13.49 -7.44 -2.66
N ASN A 60 -13.44 -6.75 -3.80
CA ASN A 60 -12.31 -5.89 -4.14
C ASN A 60 -12.15 -4.70 -3.18
N CYS A 61 -13.25 -4.07 -2.72
CA CYS A 61 -13.16 -3.03 -1.69
C CYS A 61 -12.58 -3.56 -0.38
N TRP A 62 -13.00 -4.75 0.08
CA TRP A 62 -12.46 -5.36 1.30
C TRP A 62 -10.99 -5.74 1.15
N LEU A 63 -10.58 -6.30 0.00
CA LEU A 63 -9.19 -6.62 -0.28
C LEU A 63 -8.30 -5.37 -0.34
N ALA A 64 -8.75 -4.31 -1.03
CA ALA A 64 -8.03 -3.04 -1.09
C ALA A 64 -7.87 -2.41 0.31
N ALA A 65 -8.97 -2.35 1.08
CA ALA A 65 -8.95 -1.78 2.43
C ALA A 65 -8.03 -2.58 3.36
N LEU A 66 -8.10 -3.91 3.33
CA LEU A 66 -7.23 -4.77 4.12
C LEU A 66 -5.76 -4.61 3.73
N PHE A 67 -5.45 -4.56 2.43
CA PHE A 67 -4.09 -4.37 1.94
C PHE A 67 -3.49 -3.06 2.46
N LEU A 68 -4.20 -1.94 2.25
CA LEU A 68 -3.78 -0.61 2.69
C LEU A 68 -3.63 -0.51 4.21
N PHE A 69 -4.53 -1.16 4.96
CA PHE A 69 -4.45 -1.25 6.41
C PHE A 69 -3.17 -1.97 6.86
N MET A 70 -2.83 -3.09 6.22
CA MET A 70 -1.62 -3.85 6.51
C MET A 70 -0.36 -3.03 6.19
N THR A 71 -0.35 -2.29 5.08
CA THR A 71 0.74 -1.38 4.72
C THR A 71 0.90 -0.25 5.74
N TYR A 72 -0.20 0.33 6.23
CA TYR A 72 -0.16 1.38 7.25
C TYR A 72 0.42 0.88 8.58
N LEU A 73 0.11 -0.36 8.97
CA LEU A 73 0.64 -0.95 10.20
C LEU A 73 2.15 -1.24 10.16
N THR A 74 2.72 -1.47 8.97
CA THR A 74 4.15 -1.77 8.82
C THR A 74 5.03 -0.55 9.11
N VAL A 75 4.62 0.64 8.65
CA VAL A 75 5.32 1.91 8.89
C VAL A 75 4.27 2.98 9.23
N PRO A 76 3.86 3.09 10.52
CA PRO A 76 2.95 4.14 10.93
C PRO A 76 3.68 5.51 10.93
N PRO A 77 3.08 6.57 10.36
CA PRO A 77 3.65 7.91 10.28
C PRO A 77 3.50 8.63 11.63
N PHE A 78 4.31 8.26 12.61
CA PHE A 78 4.34 8.93 13.91
C PHE A 78 5.36 10.07 13.93
N PRO A 79 5.04 11.22 14.56
CA PRO A 79 5.87 12.41 14.52
C PRO A 79 7.21 12.27 15.25
N TRP A 80 7.39 11.22 16.06
CA TRP A 80 8.63 10.92 16.77
C TRP A 80 9.50 9.85 16.09
N LEU A 81 9.03 9.19 15.02
CA LEU A 81 9.85 8.23 14.26
C LEU A 81 10.65 8.95 13.17
N PRO A 82 11.86 8.44 12.85
CA PRO A 82 12.62 8.96 11.71
C PRO A 82 11.85 8.73 10.42
N VAL A 83 11.78 9.79 9.60
CA VAL A 83 11.13 9.75 8.29
C VAL A 83 11.92 8.84 7.35
N VAL A 84 11.29 7.76 6.91
CA VAL A 84 11.88 6.82 5.95
C VAL A 84 11.41 7.21 4.54
N GLY A 85 12.32 7.70 3.71
CA GLY A 85 12.10 7.99 2.30
C GLY A 85 11.51 9.38 1.98
N PRO A 86 11.34 9.70 0.68
CA PRO A 86 10.74 10.96 0.24
C PRO A 86 9.26 11.02 0.64
N GLN A 87 8.88 11.97 1.49
CA GLN A 87 7.48 12.17 1.85
C GLN A 87 6.86 13.30 1.02
N GLU A 88 5.63 13.07 0.53
CA GLU A 88 4.85 14.05 -0.22
C GLU A 88 4.21 15.14 0.67
N GLY A 89 4.47 15.16 1.99
CA GLY A 89 3.95 16.16 2.93
C GLY A 89 4.30 15.90 4.41
N ASN A 90 3.85 16.77 5.33
CA ASN A 90 3.99 16.58 6.78
C ASN A 90 2.81 15.74 7.32
N TYR A 91 2.99 14.42 7.40
CA TYR A 91 1.98 13.49 7.89
C TYR A 91 2.16 13.26 9.39
N VAL A 92 1.34 13.91 10.22
CA VAL A 92 1.41 13.73 11.68
C VAL A 92 0.69 12.44 12.13
N PHE A 93 -0.40 12.06 11.44
CA PHE A 93 -1.17 10.85 11.77
C PHE A 93 -1.87 10.20 10.56
N VAL A 94 -2.22 10.96 9.54
CA VAL A 94 -3.00 10.47 8.38
C VAL A 94 -2.15 10.55 7.13
N ASN A 95 -1.81 9.39 6.56
CA ASN A 95 -1.16 9.26 5.26
C ASN A 95 -2.20 8.94 4.16
N LYS A 96 -1.81 9.07 2.89
CA LYS A 96 -2.60 8.74 1.69
C LYS A 96 -3.20 7.34 1.76
N ASN A 97 -2.46 6.34 2.26
CA ASN A 97 -2.95 4.96 2.41
C ASN A 97 -4.23 4.88 3.27
N ILE A 98 -4.33 5.68 4.34
CA ILE A 98 -5.55 5.73 5.17
C ILE A 98 -6.70 6.39 4.40
N VAL A 99 -6.42 7.47 3.68
CA VAL A 99 -7.44 8.15 2.87
C VAL A 99 -7.99 7.22 1.80
N GLU A 100 -7.12 6.45 1.13
CA GLU A 100 -7.50 5.43 0.15
C GLU A 100 -8.28 4.27 0.77
N MET A 101 -7.90 3.84 1.97
CA MET A 101 -8.63 2.80 2.72
C MET A 101 -10.05 3.28 3.04
N PHE A 102 -10.22 4.52 3.53
CA PHE A 102 -11.54 5.09 3.78
C PHE A 102 -12.36 5.22 2.50
N ALA A 103 -11.75 5.63 1.39
CA ALA A 103 -12.41 5.65 0.10
C ALA A 103 -12.91 4.26 -0.31
N CYS A 104 -12.10 3.20 -0.12
CA CYS A 104 -12.51 1.82 -0.39
C CYS A 104 -13.66 1.37 0.52
N CYS A 105 -13.64 1.71 1.82
CA CYS A 105 -14.74 1.42 2.73
C CYS A 105 -16.04 2.11 2.29
N VAL A 106 -15.99 3.40 1.94
CA VAL A 106 -17.15 4.15 1.42
C VAL A 106 -17.66 3.51 0.14
N LEU A 107 -16.78 3.20 -0.82
CA LEU A 107 -17.14 2.50 -2.06
C LEU A 107 -17.76 1.11 -1.81
N GLY A 108 -17.32 0.40 -0.77
CA GLY A 108 -17.89 -0.88 -0.36
C GLY A 108 -19.29 -0.78 0.24
N THR A 109 -19.62 0.35 0.89
CA THR A 109 -20.98 0.61 1.42
C THR A 109 -21.97 1.06 0.35
N LEU A 110 -21.48 1.65 -0.74
CA LEU A 110 -22.30 2.07 -1.86
C LEU A 110 -22.70 0.86 -2.73
N PRO A 111 -23.95 0.77 -3.20
CA PRO A 111 -24.40 -0.30 -4.11
C PRO A 111 -23.89 -0.10 -5.55
N THR A 112 -22.60 0.23 -5.72
CA THR A 112 -21.95 0.50 -7.01
C THR A 112 -22.02 -0.71 -7.95
N GLY A 113 -21.91 -1.92 -7.41
CA GLY A 113 -22.00 -3.17 -8.18
C GLY A 113 -23.35 -3.41 -8.87
N GLN A 114 -24.45 -2.80 -8.41
CA GLN A 114 -25.76 -2.98 -9.05
C GLN A 114 -25.99 -2.07 -10.26
N TRP A 115 -25.35 -0.89 -10.28
CA TRP A 115 -25.53 0.12 -11.34
C TRP A 115 -24.41 0.10 -12.38
N PHE A 116 -23.17 -0.16 -11.97
CA PHE A 116 -21.97 -0.09 -12.81
C PHE A 116 -21.24 -1.43 -12.95
N GLY A 117 -21.75 -2.51 -12.36
CA GLY A 117 -21.07 -3.79 -12.34
C GLY A 117 -21.05 -4.46 -13.71
N ALA A 118 -19.86 -4.61 -14.30
CA ALA A 118 -19.62 -5.63 -15.32
C ALA A 118 -20.00 -7.04 -14.84
N ASP A 119 -20.27 -7.24 -13.55
CA ASP A 119 -20.91 -8.43 -12.96
C ASP A 119 -22.22 -8.83 -13.70
N ARG A 120 -23.01 -7.84 -14.12
CA ARG A 120 -24.23 -8.08 -14.91
C ARG A 120 -23.93 -8.39 -16.38
N LEU A 121 -22.83 -7.83 -16.89
CA LEU A 121 -22.37 -8.04 -18.26
C LEU A 121 -21.66 -9.41 -18.40
N LEU A 122 -20.89 -9.85 -17.40
CA LEU A 122 -20.33 -11.20 -17.33
C LEU A 122 -21.42 -12.25 -17.15
N SER A 123 -22.42 -12.03 -16.28
CA SER A 123 -23.55 -12.98 -16.19
C SER A 123 -24.35 -13.00 -17.48
N SER A 124 -24.67 -11.85 -18.08
CA SER A 124 -25.37 -11.80 -19.37
C SER A 124 -24.55 -12.40 -20.52
N LEU A 125 -23.24 -12.15 -20.57
CA LEU A 125 -22.33 -12.69 -21.57
C LEU A 125 -22.12 -14.20 -21.36
N TRP A 126 -22.05 -14.65 -20.10
CA TRP A 126 -22.00 -16.06 -19.76
C TRP A 126 -23.29 -16.76 -20.14
N TYR A 127 -24.46 -16.20 -19.82
CA TYR A 127 -25.76 -16.71 -20.25
C TYR A 127 -25.90 -16.73 -21.79
N PHE A 128 -25.36 -15.72 -22.46
CA PHE A 128 -25.32 -15.66 -23.93
C PHE A 128 -24.38 -16.73 -24.53
N LEU A 129 -23.18 -16.91 -23.97
CA LEU A 129 -22.18 -17.89 -24.41
C LEU A 129 -22.58 -19.33 -24.08
N THR A 130 -23.26 -19.57 -22.96
CA THR A 130 -23.79 -20.90 -22.59
C THR A 130 -25.07 -21.26 -23.34
N GLY A 131 -25.51 -20.43 -24.30
CA GLY A 131 -26.32 -20.87 -25.42
C GLY A 131 -27.60 -21.60 -25.00
N GLN A 132 -28.35 -21.07 -24.04
CA GLN A 132 -29.72 -21.56 -23.84
C GLN A 132 -30.63 -20.86 -24.86
N SER A 133 -30.70 -21.45 -26.06
CA SER A 133 -31.80 -21.26 -27.00
C SER A 133 -33.09 -21.78 -26.37
N ARG A 134 -33.59 -21.09 -25.34
CA ARG A 134 -34.90 -21.37 -24.78
C ARG A 134 -35.94 -20.71 -25.67
N GLN A 135 -36.24 -21.44 -26.75
CA GLN A 135 -37.60 -21.77 -27.20
C GLN A 135 -38.65 -20.98 -26.40
N ARG A 136 -39.07 -19.85 -26.97
CA ARG A 136 -40.38 -19.27 -26.66
C ARG A 136 -41.22 -19.54 -27.89
N GLU A 137 -42.01 -20.61 -27.76
CA GLU A 137 -43.25 -20.80 -28.51
C GLU A 137 -44.13 -19.54 -28.44
#